data_AF-A0A497GNJ0-F1
#
_entry.id   AF-A0A497GNJ0-F1
#
_cell.length_a   1.000
_cell.length_b   1.000
_cell.length_c   1.000
_cell.angle_alpha   90.00
_cell.angle_beta   90.00
_cell.angle_gamma   90.00
#
_symmetry.space_group_name_H-M   'P 1'
#
loop_
_entity.id
_entity.type
_entity.pdbx_description
1 polymer ?
#
loop_
_entity_poly.entity_id
_entity_poly.type
_entity_poly.pdbx_seq_one_letter_code
_entity_poly.pdbx_strand_id
1 'polypeptide(L)'
;VDYSVEPAEDYATAVVVYEDDEGNVVLSETYTSWCFVGAGLRLTFEVLGPEYSLQINTLQPELFMFFSRHVKIPPTEEFVEKQNAEQGLMPVLPNEAVTYGYQEEDRHMVQAFINDKLPRENWYDGLLIVQLMMMAYLSAEKGCAVDFKPELVEDYVPPVAKGEWKPRSIMA
;
A
#
# COMPACT_ATOMS: atom_id res chain seq x y z
N VAL A 1 -6.18 -20.56 -1.50
CA VAL A 1 -6.64 -20.16 -0.16
C VAL A 1 -8.14 -20.09 -0.21
N ASP A 2 -8.83 -20.73 0.73
CA ASP A 2 -10.29 -20.63 0.89
C ASP A 2 -10.58 -19.63 2.01
N TYR A 3 -10.94 -18.40 1.64
CA TYR A 3 -11.20 -17.31 2.59
C TYR A 3 -12.44 -17.52 3.47
N SER A 4 -13.25 -18.55 3.19
CA SER A 4 -14.32 -18.96 4.10
C SER A 4 -13.81 -19.73 5.33
N VAL A 5 -12.60 -20.29 5.24
CA VAL A 5 -11.94 -21.10 6.28
C VAL A 5 -10.73 -20.38 6.87
N GLU A 6 -9.99 -19.64 6.05
CA GLU A 6 -8.84 -18.81 6.43
C GLU A 6 -9.17 -17.34 6.14
N PRO A 7 -9.88 -16.66 7.05
CA PRO A 7 -10.33 -15.30 6.80
C PRO A 7 -9.12 -14.35 6.76
N ALA A 8 -9.16 -13.36 5.87
CA ALA A 8 -8.13 -12.33 5.72
C ALA A 8 -8.78 -10.99 5.38
N GLU A 9 -8.31 -9.88 5.97
CA GLU A 9 -8.76 -8.55 5.57
C GLU A 9 -8.35 -8.25 4.13
N ASP A 10 -9.31 -7.76 3.36
CA ASP A 10 -9.17 -7.40 1.96
C ASP A 10 -8.99 -5.89 1.74
N TYR A 11 -9.38 -5.10 2.75
CA TYR A 11 -9.20 -3.66 2.81
C TYR A 11 -8.88 -3.28 4.25
N ALA A 12 -7.84 -2.46 4.44
CA ALA A 12 -7.47 -1.95 5.74
C ALA A 12 -7.00 -0.50 5.64
N THR A 13 -7.24 0.24 6.72
CA THR A 13 -6.81 1.63 6.88
C THR A 13 -6.14 1.78 8.22
N ALA A 14 -5.03 2.51 8.26
CA ALA A 14 -4.35 2.88 9.49
C ALA A 14 -3.98 4.35 9.47
N VAL A 15 -4.10 5.00 10.64
CA VAL A 15 -3.66 6.37 10.85
C VAL A 15 -2.67 6.35 12.01
N VAL A 16 -1.48 6.90 11.77
CA VAL A 16 -0.43 7.04 12.79
C VAL A 16 -0.15 8.52 12.96
N VAL A 17 -0.25 8.99 14.21
CA VAL A 17 0.08 10.37 14.60
C VAL A 17 1.35 10.34 15.41
N TYR A 18 2.30 11.21 15.09
CA TYR A 18 3.61 11.28 15.73
C TYR A 18 4.15 12.71 15.72
N GLU A 19 5.22 12.94 16.47
CA GLU A 19 5.96 14.20 16.46
C GLU A 19 7.21 14.03 15.59
N ASP A 20 7.52 15.04 14.77
CA ASP A 20 8.79 15.10 14.03
C ASP A 20 9.94 15.63 14.90
N ASP A 21 11.13 15.72 14.33
CA ASP A 21 12.34 16.19 15.03
C ASP A 21 12.23 17.66 15.50
N GLU A 22 11.29 18.44 14.97
CA GLU A 22 11.03 19.83 15.34
C GLU A 22 9.86 19.96 16.34
N GLY A 23 9.22 18.86 16.71
CA GLY A 23 8.06 18.82 17.61
C GLY A 23 6.73 19.17 16.92
N ASN A 24 6.68 19.15 15.59
CA ASN A 24 5.43 19.33 14.87
C ASN A 24 4.62 18.02 14.91
N VAL A 25 3.30 18.13 15.03
CA VAL A 25 2.40 16.97 14.93
C VAL A 25 2.24 16.60 13.46
N VAL A 26 2.63 15.37 13.13
CA VAL A 26 2.54 14.78 11.80
C VAL A 26 1.56 13.61 11.82
N LEU A 27 0.88 13.40 10.71
CA LEU A 27 -0.08 12.32 10.52
C LEU A 27 0.24 11.57 9.22
N SER A 28 0.35 10.25 9.32
CA SER A 28 0.48 9.33 8.19
C SER A 28 -0.79 8.50 8.08
N GLU A 29 -1.41 8.52 6.91
CA GLU A 29 -2.56 7.68 6.57
C GLU A 29 -2.12 6.59 5.59
N THR A 30 -2.52 5.36 5.85
CA THR A 30 -2.23 4.22 4.98
C THR A 30 -3.51 3.50 4.64
N TYR A 31 -3.65 3.13 3.36
CA TYR A 31 -4.76 2.37 2.81
C TYR A 31 -4.19 1.21 2.03
N THR A 32 -4.64 -0.01 2.31
CA THR A 32 -4.26 -1.21 1.56
C THR A 32 -5.49 -1.97 1.11
N SER A 33 -5.45 -2.55 -0.09
CA SER A 33 -6.54 -3.39 -0.56
C SER A 33 -6.12 -4.46 -1.55
N TRP A 34 -6.61 -5.67 -1.31
CA TRP A 34 -6.54 -6.82 -2.21
C TRP A 34 -7.75 -6.88 -3.16
N CYS A 35 -8.78 -6.07 -2.92
CA CYS A 35 -9.98 -5.98 -3.76
C CYS A 35 -9.87 -4.93 -4.87
N PHE A 36 -8.71 -4.29 -5.05
CA PHE A 36 -8.53 -3.34 -6.13
C PHE A 36 -8.57 -4.05 -7.49
N VAL A 37 -9.56 -3.69 -8.31
CA VAL A 37 -9.69 -4.15 -9.70
C VAL A 37 -9.42 -2.95 -10.62
N GLY A 38 -8.23 -2.92 -11.22
CA GLY A 38 -7.78 -1.85 -12.11
C GLY A 38 -6.61 -2.29 -12.97
N ALA A 39 -6.09 -1.36 -13.78
CA ALA A 39 -4.97 -1.65 -14.67
C ALA A 39 -3.65 -1.65 -13.89
N GLY A 40 -3.21 -2.82 -13.43
CA GLY A 40 -1.93 -2.99 -12.72
C GLY A 40 -1.98 -2.71 -11.21
N LEU A 41 -0.80 -2.66 -10.58
CA LEU A 41 -0.63 -2.38 -9.15
C LEU A 41 -0.67 -0.86 -8.88
N ARG A 42 -1.57 -0.44 -7.99
CA ARG A 42 -1.69 0.96 -7.56
C ARG A 42 -0.87 1.21 -6.31
N LEU A 43 0.23 1.95 -6.48
CA LEU A 43 0.98 2.56 -5.39
C LEU A 43 0.79 4.07 -5.50
N THR A 44 0.37 4.69 -4.41
CA THR A 44 0.16 6.13 -4.34
C THR A 44 0.71 6.64 -3.03
N PHE A 45 1.53 7.68 -3.11
CA PHE A 45 2.13 8.35 -1.96
C PHE A 45 1.90 9.83 -2.13
N GLU A 46 1.50 10.49 -1.06
CA GLU A 46 1.33 11.93 -1.03
C GLU A 46 1.96 12.47 0.25
N VAL A 47 2.71 13.55 0.13
CA VAL A 47 3.28 14.28 1.25
C VAL A 47 2.91 15.74 1.08
N LEU A 48 2.29 16.32 2.10
CA LEU A 48 1.85 17.70 2.11
C LEU A 48 2.53 18.43 3.27
N GLY A 49 3.23 19.51 2.95
CA GLY A 49 3.82 20.42 3.92
C GLY A 49 3.32 21.85 3.70
N PRO A 50 3.68 22.79 4.61
CA PRO A 50 3.21 24.18 4.53
C PRO A 50 3.53 24.89 3.20
N GLU A 51 4.64 24.53 2.57
CA GLU A 51 5.13 25.16 1.34
C GLU A 51 5.51 24.16 0.25
N TYR A 52 5.14 22.88 0.39
CA TYR A 52 5.49 21.85 -0.58
C TYR A 52 4.40 20.77 -0.66
N SER A 53 4.31 20.15 -1.83
CA SER A 53 3.59 18.89 -2.02
C SER A 53 4.43 17.96 -2.87
N LEU A 54 4.39 16.66 -2.53
CA LEU A 54 4.98 15.58 -3.30
C LEU A 54 3.90 14.54 -3.55
N GLN A 55 3.84 14.04 -4.78
CA GLN A 55 2.93 12.96 -5.13
C GLN A 55 3.63 11.95 -6.04
N ILE A 56 3.40 10.67 -5.79
CA ILE A 56 3.79 9.55 -6.65
C ILE A 56 2.53 8.73 -6.93
N ASN A 57 2.31 8.35 -8.19
CA ASN A 57 1.19 7.51 -8.60
C ASN A 57 1.60 6.57 -9.75
N THR A 58 1.66 5.28 -9.48
CA THR A 58 2.06 4.28 -10.50
C THR A 58 1.03 4.05 -11.59
N LEU A 59 -0.23 4.47 -11.40
CA LEU A 59 -1.27 4.43 -12.43
C LEU A 59 -1.25 5.63 -13.36
N GLN A 60 -0.32 6.57 -13.14
CA GLN A 60 -0.03 7.68 -14.04
C GLN A 60 1.39 7.52 -14.60
N PRO A 61 1.70 6.42 -15.31
CA PRO A 61 3.01 6.25 -15.92
C PRO A 61 3.23 7.25 -17.06
N GLU A 62 4.48 7.37 -17.47
CA GLU A 62 4.87 8.16 -18.65
C GLU A 62 4.27 7.60 -19.95
N LEU A 63 3.98 6.29 -19.98
CA LEU A 63 3.50 5.59 -21.17
C LEU A 63 2.25 4.76 -20.87
N PHE A 64 1.26 4.93 -21.73
CA PHE A 64 0.09 4.06 -21.80
C PHE A 64 0.05 3.32 -23.14
N MET A 65 -0.40 2.07 -23.13
CA MET A 65 -0.59 1.27 -24.33
C MET A 65 -2.02 0.75 -24.40
N PHE A 66 -2.59 0.75 -25.60
CA PHE A 66 -3.92 0.23 -25.86
C PHE A 66 -3.83 -0.88 -26.91
N PHE A 67 -4.47 -2.01 -26.63
CA PHE A 67 -4.65 -3.06 -27.64
C PHE A 67 -6.10 -3.14 -28.05
N SER A 68 -6.27 -3.38 -29.34
CA SER A 68 -7.54 -3.31 -30.03
C SER A 68 -7.92 -4.69 -30.56
N ARG A 69 -9.19 -5.07 -30.39
CA ARG A 69 -9.74 -6.35 -30.90
C ARG A 69 -10.63 -6.14 -32.12
N HIS A 70 -10.03 -6.05 -33.31
CA HIS A 70 -10.68 -6.08 -34.63
C HIS A 70 -12.22 -5.82 -34.64
N VAL A 71 -12.63 -4.62 -34.21
CA VAL A 71 -14.04 -4.26 -34.03
C VAL A 71 -14.70 -3.95 -35.37
N LYS A 72 -15.83 -4.61 -35.65
CA LYS A 72 -16.68 -4.38 -36.84
C LYS A 72 -18.09 -3.96 -36.41
N ILE A 73 -18.32 -2.67 -36.13
CA ILE A 73 -19.63 -2.16 -35.68
C ILE A 73 -19.99 -0.81 -36.38
N PRO A 74 -21.24 -0.60 -36.87
CA PRO A 74 -21.68 0.66 -37.50
C PRO A 74 -21.95 1.82 -36.50
N PRO A 75 -21.95 3.10 -36.95
CA PRO A 75 -22.05 4.28 -36.07
C PRO A 75 -23.47 4.47 -35.53
N THR A 76 -23.69 3.92 -34.34
CA THR A 76 -24.94 3.96 -33.54
C THR A 76 -24.59 4.20 -32.07
N GLU A 77 -25.58 4.29 -31.17
CA GLU A 77 -25.41 4.45 -29.71
C GLU A 77 -24.50 3.34 -29.11
N GLU A 78 -24.48 2.15 -29.71
CA GLU A 78 -23.57 1.05 -29.38
C GLU A 78 -22.06 1.39 -29.56
N PHE A 79 -21.71 2.44 -30.32
CA PHE A 79 -20.32 2.93 -30.49
C PHE A 79 -19.84 3.81 -29.31
N VAL A 80 -20.77 4.43 -28.57
CA VAL A 80 -20.46 5.16 -27.32
C VAL A 80 -20.38 4.19 -26.14
N GLU A 81 -21.13 3.09 -26.18
CA GLU A 81 -21.17 2.05 -25.13
C GLU A 81 -20.00 1.05 -25.17
N LYS A 82 -19.24 0.96 -26.27
CA LYS A 82 -17.97 0.18 -26.39
C LYS A 82 -16.71 1.04 -26.26
N GLN A 83 -16.78 2.05 -25.39
CA GLN A 83 -15.82 3.15 -25.23
C GLN A 83 -14.41 2.78 -24.73
N ASN A 84 -14.27 1.88 -23.75
CA ASN A 84 -12.96 1.34 -23.27
C ASN A 84 -12.63 -0.03 -23.90
N ALA A 85 -13.54 -0.54 -24.71
CA ALA A 85 -13.63 -1.93 -25.12
C ALA A 85 -13.16 -2.09 -26.57
N GLU A 86 -11.87 -1.85 -26.75
CA GLU A 86 -11.14 -2.71 -27.67
C GLU A 86 -10.03 -3.50 -26.94
N GLN A 87 -9.50 -3.05 -25.79
CA GLN A 87 -9.04 -3.85 -24.62
C GLN A 87 -8.29 -3.04 -23.53
N GLY A 88 -8.77 -1.83 -23.22
CA GLY A 88 -8.27 -1.07 -22.07
C GLY A 88 -6.93 -0.39 -22.30
N LEU A 89 -6.82 0.82 -21.76
CA LEU A 89 -5.58 1.57 -21.69
C LEU A 89 -4.75 0.97 -20.54
N MET A 90 -3.66 0.29 -20.87
CA MET A 90 -2.76 -0.32 -19.90
C MET A 90 -1.62 0.64 -19.56
N PRO A 91 -1.37 0.92 -18.28
CA PRO A 91 -0.15 1.61 -17.87
C PRO A 91 1.05 0.71 -18.17
N VAL A 92 2.10 1.28 -18.76
CA VAL A 92 3.36 0.58 -19.01
C VAL A 92 4.38 1.05 -17.99
N LEU A 93 5.03 0.11 -17.33
CA LEU A 93 6.14 0.36 -16.42
C LEU A 93 7.45 0.09 -17.19
N PRO A 94 8.19 1.11 -17.66
CA PRO A 94 9.34 0.89 -18.55
C PRO A 94 10.46 0.07 -17.91
N ASN A 95 10.65 0.23 -16.59
CA ASN A 95 11.60 -0.56 -15.81
C ASN A 95 11.10 -0.68 -14.37
N GLU A 96 10.46 -1.81 -14.08
CA GLU A 96 9.91 -2.12 -12.76
C GLU A 96 10.94 -2.01 -11.63
N ALA A 97 12.13 -2.57 -11.82
CA ALA A 97 13.16 -2.60 -10.79
C ALA A 97 13.69 -1.20 -10.44
N VAL A 98 13.68 -0.26 -11.38
CA VAL A 98 14.01 1.14 -11.11
C VAL A 98 12.83 1.87 -10.51
N THR A 99 11.62 1.70 -11.07
CA THR A 99 10.43 2.42 -10.61
C THR A 99 10.06 2.06 -9.17
N TYR A 100 10.24 0.81 -8.77
CA TYR A 100 10.01 0.35 -7.39
C TYR A 100 11.24 0.48 -6.48
N GLY A 101 12.37 0.95 -7.00
CA GLY A 101 13.54 1.30 -6.21
C GLY A 101 14.48 0.14 -5.85
N TYR A 102 14.19 -1.10 -6.24
CA TYR A 102 14.99 -2.29 -5.88
C TYR A 102 16.47 -2.14 -6.24
N GLN A 103 16.80 -1.56 -7.40
CA GLN A 103 18.19 -1.38 -7.81
C GLN A 103 18.97 -0.48 -6.85
N GLU A 104 18.32 0.57 -6.35
CA GLU A 104 18.94 1.55 -5.46
C GLU A 104 19.02 1.03 -4.03
N GLU A 105 18.00 0.29 -3.59
CA GLU A 105 17.99 -0.43 -2.32
C GLU A 105 19.14 -1.45 -2.25
N ASP A 106 19.25 -2.36 -3.24
CA ASP A 106 20.30 -3.36 -3.31
C ASP A 106 21.69 -2.72 -3.35
N ARG A 107 21.85 -1.65 -4.16
CA ARG A 107 23.10 -0.91 -4.28
C ARG A 107 23.50 -0.27 -2.95
N HIS A 108 22.56 0.33 -2.24
CA HIS A 108 22.79 0.91 -0.91
C HIS A 108 23.23 -0.15 0.10
N MET A 109 22.56 -1.30 0.14
CA MET A 109 22.90 -2.40 1.04
C MET A 109 24.31 -2.95 0.77
N VAL A 110 24.65 -3.20 -0.50
CA VAL A 110 25.99 -3.65 -0.91
C VAL A 110 27.04 -2.60 -0.55
N GLN A 111 26.74 -1.32 -0.78
CA GLN A 111 27.70 -0.24 -0.50
C GLN A 111 27.92 -0.04 1.00
N ALA A 112 26.88 -0.16 1.83
CA ALA A 112 26.98 -0.15 3.29
C ALA A 112 27.86 -1.30 3.77
N PHE A 113 27.63 -2.52 3.24
CA PHE A 113 28.42 -3.70 3.55
C PHE A 113 29.91 -3.54 3.19
N ILE A 114 30.22 -3.10 1.97
CA ILE A 114 31.62 -2.88 1.52
C ILE A 114 32.34 -1.84 2.39
N ASN A 115 31.62 -0.85 2.91
CA ASN A 115 32.17 0.23 3.72
C ASN A 115 32.22 -0.08 5.22
N ASP A 116 31.80 -1.27 5.64
CA ASP A 116 31.66 -1.65 7.06
C ASP A 116 30.81 -0.64 7.85
N LYS A 117 29.67 -0.24 7.26
CA LYS A 117 28.71 0.67 7.87
C LYS A 117 27.34 -0.01 7.99
N LEU A 118 26.60 0.35 9.02
CA LEU A 118 25.19 0.00 9.09
C LEU A 118 24.43 0.70 7.95
N PRO A 119 23.52 -0.01 7.25
CA PRO A 119 22.60 0.63 6.33
C PRO A 119 21.68 1.60 7.09
N ARG A 120 21.10 2.55 6.34
CA ARG A 120 20.15 3.53 6.87
C ARG A 120 18.97 2.83 7.58
N GLU A 121 18.32 1.90 6.89
CA GLU A 121 17.29 1.02 7.45
C GLU A 121 17.93 -0.29 7.95
N ASN A 122 17.53 -0.70 9.15
CA ASN A 122 18.03 -1.91 9.81
C ASN A 122 16.89 -2.69 10.49
N TRP A 123 17.26 -3.72 11.25
CA TRP A 123 16.30 -4.60 11.92
C TRP A 123 15.39 -3.90 12.94
N TYR A 124 15.86 -2.81 13.57
CA TYR A 124 15.04 -2.04 14.51
C TYR A 124 13.94 -1.25 13.79
N ASP A 125 14.23 -0.74 12.59
CA ASP A 125 13.21 -0.10 11.75
C ASP A 125 12.15 -1.12 11.32
N GLY A 126 12.59 -2.32 10.92
CA GLY A 126 11.68 -3.43 10.64
C GLY A 126 10.81 -3.81 11.85
N LEU A 127 11.40 -3.87 13.04
CA LEU A 127 10.67 -4.14 14.29
C LEU A 127 9.63 -3.04 14.57
N LEU A 128 9.97 -1.77 14.40
CA LEU A 128 9.05 -0.65 14.59
C LEU A 128 7.84 -0.77 13.66
N ILE A 129 8.05 -1.08 12.37
CA ILE A 129 6.95 -1.26 11.42
C ILE A 129 6.03 -2.42 11.84
N VAL A 130 6.59 -3.55 12.27
CA VAL A 130 5.80 -4.68 12.78
C VAL A 130 5.01 -4.29 14.03
N GLN A 131 5.62 -3.57 14.96
CA GLN A 131 4.94 -3.07 16.17
C GLN A 131 3.78 -2.13 15.80
N LEU A 132 4.00 -1.16 14.90
CA LEU A 132 2.94 -0.26 14.44
C LEU A 132 1.79 -1.02 13.77
N MET A 133 2.09 -2.02 12.95
CA MET A 133 1.09 -2.88 12.31
C MET A 133 0.27 -3.67 13.36
N MET A 134 0.92 -4.27 14.35
CA MET A 134 0.23 -4.99 15.43
C MET A 134 -0.60 -4.04 16.30
N MET A 135 -0.11 -2.84 16.57
CA MET A 135 -0.87 -1.80 17.27
C MET A 135 -2.09 -1.37 16.46
N ALA A 136 -2.02 -1.33 15.12
CA ALA A 136 -3.17 -1.04 14.26
C ALA A 136 -4.23 -2.15 14.33
N TYR A 137 -3.83 -3.42 14.36
CA TYR A 137 -4.78 -4.53 14.63
C TYR A 137 -5.40 -4.42 16.02
N LEU A 138 -4.61 -4.09 17.04
CA LEU A 138 -5.11 -3.91 18.41
C LEU A 138 -6.09 -2.72 18.50
N SER A 139 -5.80 -1.63 17.80
CA SER A 139 -6.67 -0.46 17.64
C SER A 139 -8.00 -0.85 17.02
N ALA A 140 -7.95 -1.59 15.92
CA ALA A 140 -9.13 -2.11 15.24
C ALA A 140 -9.94 -3.03 16.16
N GLU A 141 -9.31 -3.98 16.86
CA GLU A 141 -10.01 -4.87 17.79
C GLU A 141 -10.70 -4.13 18.94
N LYS A 142 -10.15 -3.00 19.38
CA LYS A 142 -10.73 -2.17 20.45
C LYS A 142 -11.75 -1.14 19.94
N GLY A 143 -11.79 -0.88 18.63
CA GLY A 143 -12.59 0.18 18.03
C GLY A 143 -12.20 1.59 18.48
N CYS A 144 -10.95 1.81 18.90
CA CYS A 144 -10.48 3.12 19.35
C CYS A 144 -8.98 3.33 19.15
N ALA A 145 -8.56 4.59 19.11
CA ALA A 145 -7.14 4.94 19.07
C ALA A 145 -6.39 4.41 20.31
N VAL A 146 -5.15 3.97 20.10
CA VAL A 146 -4.27 3.40 21.11
C VAL A 146 -2.93 4.13 21.13
N ASP A 147 -2.40 4.38 22.32
CA ASP A 147 -1.05 4.93 22.48
C ASP A 147 -0.02 3.89 22.02
N PHE A 148 1.05 4.35 21.36
CA PHE A 148 2.14 3.47 20.96
C PHE A 148 2.91 2.93 22.18
N LYS A 149 2.70 1.65 22.48
CA LYS A 149 3.31 0.90 23.57
C LYS A 149 3.67 -0.51 23.08
N PRO A 150 4.90 -0.71 22.57
CA PRO A 150 5.33 -1.99 21.99
C PRO A 150 5.06 -3.22 22.85
N GLU A 151 5.16 -3.09 24.17
CA GLU A 151 4.91 -4.14 25.15
C GLU A 151 3.48 -4.71 25.08
N LEU A 152 2.52 -3.95 24.55
CA LEU A 152 1.14 -4.43 24.37
C LEU A 152 1.02 -5.46 23.24
N VAL A 153 2.02 -5.54 22.36
CA VAL A 153 1.97 -6.36 21.14
C VAL A 153 3.06 -7.41 21.03
N GLU A 154 3.85 -7.64 22.09
CA GLU A 154 4.90 -8.68 22.09
C GLU A 154 4.34 -10.10 21.90
N ASP A 155 3.29 -10.45 22.65
CA ASP A 155 2.61 -11.75 22.58
C ASP A 155 1.21 -11.65 21.93
N TYR A 156 0.88 -10.49 21.37
CA TYR A 156 -0.41 -10.25 20.74
C TYR A 156 -0.51 -10.98 19.41
N VAL A 157 -1.62 -11.69 19.21
CA VAL A 157 -1.95 -12.32 17.94
C VAL A 157 -3.30 -11.78 17.47
N PRO A 158 -3.36 -11.07 16.33
CA PRO A 158 -4.61 -10.52 15.80
C PRO A 158 -5.69 -11.58 15.57
N PRO A 159 -6.98 -11.24 15.74
CA PRO A 159 -8.10 -12.17 15.49
C PRO A 159 -8.09 -12.78 14.10
N VAL A 160 -7.61 -12.03 13.08
CA VAL A 160 -7.48 -12.57 11.72
C VAL A 160 -6.47 -13.71 11.65
N ALA A 161 -5.30 -13.55 12.28
CA ALA A 161 -4.26 -14.59 12.32
C ALA A 161 -4.69 -15.82 13.11
N LYS A 162 -5.63 -15.67 14.06
CA LYS A 162 -6.26 -16.79 14.78
C LYS A 162 -7.38 -17.50 13.99
N GLY A 163 -7.83 -16.91 12.87
CA GLY A 163 -9.02 -17.38 12.15
C GLY A 163 -10.35 -17.06 12.86
N GLU A 164 -10.32 -16.19 13.86
CA GLU A 164 -11.49 -15.80 14.66
C GLU A 164 -12.20 -14.56 14.11
N TRP A 165 -11.57 -13.87 13.15
CA TRP A 165 -12.13 -12.68 12.50
C TRP A 165 -13.40 -13.02 11.72
N LYS A 166 -14.48 -12.28 11.99
CA LYS A 166 -15.79 -12.44 11.37
C LYS A 166 -16.18 -11.15 10.67
N PRO A 167 -16.11 -11.07 9.33
CA PRO A 167 -16.32 -9.82 8.56
C PRO A 167 -17.78 -9.35 8.48
N ARG A 168 -18.61 -9.60 9.50
CA ARG A 168 -20.03 -9.19 9.51
C ARG A 168 -20.20 -7.69 9.81
N SER A 169 -19.11 -6.98 10.10
CA SER A 169 -19.08 -5.55 10.36
C SER A 169 -17.84 -4.95 9.71
N ILE A 170 -18.04 -3.79 9.07
CA ILE A 170 -16.98 -2.90 8.56
C ILE A 170 -16.35 -2.05 9.66
N MET A 171 -16.98 -1.99 10.84
CA MET A 171 -16.37 -1.42 12.04
C MET A 171 -15.80 -2.57 12.87
N ALA A 172 -14.49 -2.58 13.03
CA ALA A 172 -13.83 -3.22 14.17
C ALA A 172 -13.83 -2.20 15.32
#